data_AF-A0A0G0WWI6-F1
#
_entry.id   AF-A0A0G0WWI6-F1
#
_cell.length_a   1.000
_cell.length_b   1.000
_cell.length_c   1.000
_cell.angle_alpha   90.00
_cell.angle_beta   90.00
_cell.angle_gamma   90.00
#
_symmetry.space_group_name_H-M   'P 1'
#
loop_
_entity.id
_entity.type
_entity.pdbx_description
1 polymer ?
#
loop_
_entity_poly.entity_id
_entity_poly.type
_entity_poly.pdbx_seq_one_letter_code
_entity_poly.pdbx_strand_id
1 'polypeptide(L)'
;MALINDTLKNFNKYWKDNEYKSEPEKEKFVRSAKGTPLGRLLDNINKSVLAPHDKMLPVFIFGGVKNMNHAKAAKYLLGRKRKRTSLKLDIARFFEQISEERVYHFLHDKCACSKRAAKLLAGFCCVPKGHKGSGFEYKTIARGFATSSRLAIWCNLDTFIRLDRLVQKRLKGKDARIAIYVDDIGITASRVSKEEMKKLSDEITKLLLNADRNQRLPINEKKTKISSHEEGIEHLGLRLYRNRLSVGAKTKSKIDRARNKSERKPLIRYKHYVEKI
;
A
#
# COMPACT_ATOMS: atom_id res chain seq x y z
N MET A 1 25.52 -13.57 -12.72
CA MET A 1 25.00 -13.40 -14.09
C MET A 1 24.04 -14.51 -14.52
N ALA A 2 24.27 -15.79 -14.20
CA ALA A 2 23.39 -16.90 -14.62
C ALA A 2 21.89 -16.70 -14.31
N LEU A 3 21.54 -16.29 -13.08
CA LEU A 3 20.14 -16.05 -12.69
C LEU A 3 19.43 -14.97 -13.53
N ILE A 4 20.14 -13.89 -13.84
CA ILE A 4 19.61 -12.78 -14.64
C ILE A 4 19.37 -13.25 -16.07
N ASN A 5 20.35 -13.92 -16.68
CA ASN A 5 20.26 -14.41 -18.05
C ASN A 5 19.15 -15.46 -18.21
N ASP A 6 19.01 -16.38 -17.25
CA ASP A 6 17.92 -17.35 -17.21
C ASP A 6 16.56 -16.67 -17.10
N THR A 7 16.43 -15.73 -16.17
CA THR A 7 15.17 -14.97 -15.99
C THR A 7 14.83 -14.15 -17.24
N LEU A 8 15.81 -13.58 -17.93
CA LEU A 8 15.59 -12.83 -19.16
C LEU A 8 14.99 -13.74 -20.26
N LYS A 9 15.56 -14.94 -20.45
CA LYS A 9 15.12 -15.89 -21.47
C LYS A 9 13.75 -16.50 -21.16
N ASN A 10 13.46 -16.70 -19.87
CA ASN A 10 12.30 -17.46 -19.41
C ASN A 10 11.26 -16.61 -18.66
N PHE A 11 11.33 -15.27 -18.75
CA PHE A 11 10.53 -14.33 -17.95
C PHE A 11 9.04 -14.69 -17.91
N ASN A 12 8.43 -14.86 -19.07
CA ASN A 12 7.00 -15.16 -19.21
C ASN A 12 6.60 -16.53 -18.62
N LYS A 13 7.54 -17.47 -18.48
CA LYS A 13 7.29 -18.79 -17.87
C LYS A 13 7.31 -18.72 -16.34
N TYR A 14 8.00 -17.74 -15.76
CA TYR A 14 8.30 -17.69 -14.32
C TYR A 14 7.32 -16.91 -13.46
N TRP A 15 6.24 -16.40 -14.04
CA TRP A 15 5.13 -15.85 -13.28
C TRP A 15 3.80 -16.33 -13.84
N LYS A 16 2.78 -16.35 -12.98
CA LYS A 16 1.40 -16.66 -13.35
C LYS A 16 0.40 -15.88 -12.53
N ASP A 17 -0.84 -15.91 -12.97
CA ASP A 17 -1.96 -15.34 -12.25
C ASP A 17 -2.30 -16.25 -11.06
N ASN A 18 -2.59 -15.63 -9.92
CA ASN A 18 -3.11 -16.31 -8.76
C ASN A 18 -4.63 -16.20 -8.81
N GLU A 19 -5.28 -17.21 -9.37
CA GLU A 19 -6.73 -17.24 -9.57
C GLU A 19 -7.49 -17.05 -8.25
N TYR A 20 -7.04 -17.69 -7.17
CA TYR A 20 -7.68 -17.59 -5.84
C TYR A 20 -7.61 -16.21 -5.18
N LYS A 21 -6.64 -15.38 -5.56
CA LYS A 21 -6.43 -14.04 -4.98
C LYS A 21 -6.79 -12.89 -5.94
N SER A 22 -7.00 -13.21 -7.21
CA SER A 22 -7.42 -12.23 -8.20
C SER A 22 -8.92 -12.01 -8.08
N GLU A 23 -9.36 -10.80 -8.42
CA GLU A 23 -10.76 -10.39 -8.52
C GLU A 23 -10.95 -9.80 -9.93
N PRO A 24 -11.05 -10.65 -10.99
CA PRO A 24 -11.14 -10.20 -12.38
C PRO A 24 -12.29 -9.24 -12.64
N GLU A 25 -13.42 -9.45 -11.97
CA GLU A 25 -14.61 -8.59 -12.03
C GLU A 25 -14.36 -7.16 -11.50
N LYS A 26 -13.25 -6.97 -10.77
CA LYS A 26 -12.78 -5.66 -10.28
C LYS A 26 -11.51 -5.21 -10.99
N GLU A 27 -11.13 -5.89 -12.07
CA GLU A 27 -9.87 -5.71 -12.80
C GLU A 27 -8.63 -5.76 -11.89
N LYS A 28 -8.70 -6.57 -10.82
CA LYS A 28 -7.58 -6.77 -9.91
C LYS A 28 -7.00 -8.13 -10.10
N PHE A 29 -5.71 -8.17 -10.39
CA PHE A 29 -5.06 -9.41 -10.66
C PHE A 29 -3.79 -9.56 -9.84
N VAL A 30 -3.70 -10.65 -9.09
CA VAL A 30 -2.55 -10.96 -8.23
C VAL A 30 -1.65 -11.94 -8.96
N ARG A 31 -0.36 -11.62 -9.00
CA ARG A 31 0.67 -12.39 -9.68
C ARG A 31 1.50 -13.16 -8.68
N SER A 32 2.00 -14.32 -9.09
CA SER A 32 2.96 -15.10 -8.32
C SER A 32 4.14 -15.49 -9.18
N ALA A 33 5.34 -15.17 -8.70
CA ALA A 33 6.62 -15.72 -9.15
C ALA A 33 7.26 -16.59 -8.04
N LYS A 34 6.51 -16.96 -7.01
CA LYS A 34 7.05 -17.70 -5.87
C LYS A 34 7.57 -19.08 -6.33
N GLY A 35 8.78 -19.43 -5.89
CA GLY A 35 9.41 -20.71 -6.22
C GLY A 35 10.07 -20.77 -7.60
N THR A 36 10.12 -19.64 -8.34
CA THR A 36 10.78 -19.57 -9.66
C THR A 36 12.08 -18.76 -9.59
N PRO A 37 12.96 -18.87 -10.61
CA PRO A 37 14.13 -18.01 -10.74
C PRO A 37 13.79 -16.51 -10.72
N LEU A 38 12.69 -16.10 -11.38
CA LEU A 38 12.19 -14.72 -11.31
C LEU A 38 11.83 -14.33 -9.87
N GLY A 39 11.15 -15.19 -9.12
CA GLY A 39 10.83 -14.91 -7.71
C GLY A 39 12.07 -14.67 -6.86
N ARG A 40 13.12 -15.48 -7.05
CA ARG A 40 14.41 -15.30 -6.37
C ARG A 40 15.07 -13.99 -6.79
N LEU A 41 15.05 -13.66 -8.08
CA LEU A 41 15.61 -12.42 -8.59
C LEU A 41 14.88 -11.19 -8.02
N LEU A 42 13.55 -11.20 -8.01
CA LEU A 42 12.73 -10.13 -7.44
C LEU A 42 13.01 -9.92 -5.95
N ASP A 43 13.17 -11.00 -5.18
CA ASP A 43 13.54 -10.90 -3.77
C ASP A 43 14.95 -10.29 -3.59
N ASN A 44 15.91 -10.67 -4.43
CA ASN A 44 17.25 -10.07 -4.44
C ASN A 44 17.22 -8.58 -4.81
N ILE A 45 16.44 -8.19 -5.83
CA ILE A 45 16.26 -6.77 -6.20
C ILE A 45 15.67 -6.00 -5.02
N ASN A 46 14.62 -6.54 -4.40
CA ASN A 46 13.96 -5.91 -3.27
C ASN A 46 14.93 -5.73 -2.08
N LYS A 47 15.75 -6.73 -1.76
CA LYS A 47 16.69 -6.70 -0.63
C LYS A 47 17.93 -5.83 -0.88
N SER A 48 18.50 -5.92 -2.07
CA SER A 48 19.81 -5.32 -2.38
C SER A 48 19.71 -3.96 -3.04
N VAL A 49 18.60 -3.66 -3.74
CA VAL A 49 18.41 -2.39 -4.44
C VAL A 49 17.43 -1.49 -3.71
N LEU A 50 16.27 -2.01 -3.30
CA LEU A 50 15.19 -1.14 -2.77
C LEU A 50 15.28 -0.92 -1.26
N ALA A 51 15.37 -2.01 -0.49
CA ALA A 51 15.34 -1.96 0.97
C ALA A 51 16.46 -1.12 1.64
N PRO A 52 17.68 -0.99 1.09
CA PRO A 52 18.72 -0.15 1.69
C PRO A 52 18.33 1.33 1.83
N HIS A 53 17.37 1.79 1.02
CA HIS A 53 16.88 3.16 1.03
C HIS A 53 15.71 3.38 2.00
N ASP A 54 15.15 2.33 2.63
CA ASP A 54 13.96 2.41 3.51
C ASP A 54 14.13 3.49 4.61
N LYS A 55 15.36 3.75 5.08
CA LYS A 55 15.67 4.78 6.10
C LYS A 55 15.43 6.23 5.65
N MET A 56 15.34 6.48 4.35
CA MET A 56 15.11 7.81 3.78
C MET A 56 13.62 8.13 3.67
N LEU A 57 12.73 7.16 3.94
CA LEU A 57 11.29 7.38 3.84
C LEU A 57 10.78 8.25 5.00
N PRO A 58 9.86 9.18 4.73
CA PRO A 58 9.20 9.97 5.77
C PRO A 58 8.47 9.10 6.79
N VAL A 59 8.40 9.57 8.03
CA VAL A 59 7.80 8.84 9.17
C VAL A 59 6.31 8.51 9.03
N PHE A 60 5.62 9.13 8.07
CA PHE A 60 4.21 8.84 7.77
C PHE A 60 4.00 7.70 6.76
N ILE A 61 5.08 7.11 6.23
CA ILE A 61 5.04 5.98 5.30
C ILE A 61 5.23 4.67 6.07
N PHE A 62 4.27 3.75 5.95
CA PHE A 62 4.27 2.46 6.62
C PHE A 62 4.18 1.27 5.67
N GLY A 63 3.71 1.48 4.43
CA GLY A 63 3.55 0.42 3.43
C GLY A 63 4.88 0.01 2.80
N GLY A 64 5.09 -1.28 2.54
CA GLY A 64 6.28 -1.77 1.83
C GLY A 64 7.61 -1.68 2.59
N VAL A 65 7.64 -1.08 3.79
CA VAL A 65 8.86 -0.87 4.58
C VAL A 65 9.08 -2.00 5.58
N LYS A 66 10.35 -2.41 5.79
CA LYS A 66 10.68 -3.45 6.78
C LYS A 66 10.28 -2.98 8.19
N ASN A 67 9.69 -3.88 8.98
CA ASN A 67 9.25 -3.62 10.36
C ASN A 67 8.16 -2.54 10.52
N MET A 68 7.63 -1.99 9.43
CA MET A 68 6.41 -1.19 9.46
C MET A 68 5.24 -2.08 9.06
N ASN A 69 4.14 -1.96 9.79
CA ASN A 69 2.96 -2.78 9.57
C ASN A 69 1.69 -1.95 9.75
N HIS A 70 0.57 -2.53 9.37
CA HIS A 70 -0.74 -1.89 9.45
C HIS A 70 -1.12 -1.44 10.88
N ALA A 71 -0.66 -2.18 11.91
CA ALA A 71 -0.90 -1.80 13.30
C ALA A 71 -0.12 -0.54 13.70
N LYS A 72 1.14 -0.41 13.29
CA LYS A 72 1.94 0.82 13.50
C LYS A 72 1.34 2.01 12.77
N ALA A 73 0.86 1.83 11.54
CA ALA A 73 0.16 2.87 10.79
C ALA A 73 -1.11 3.33 11.53
N ALA A 74 -1.95 2.40 11.98
CA ALA A 74 -3.14 2.73 12.76
C ALA A 74 -2.81 3.40 14.11
N LYS A 75 -1.75 2.95 14.79
CA LYS A 75 -1.28 3.54 16.05
C LYS A 75 -0.84 4.99 15.86
N TYR A 76 -0.15 5.28 14.76
CA TYR A 76 0.31 6.63 14.43
C TYR A 76 -0.83 7.65 14.30
N LEU A 77 -2.01 7.18 13.86
CA LEU A 77 -3.21 8.00 13.69
C LEU A 77 -3.93 8.35 15.01
N LEU A 78 -3.53 7.79 16.16
CA LEU A 78 -4.16 8.12 17.45
C LEU A 78 -3.90 9.59 17.85
N GLY A 79 -2.79 10.18 17.42
CA GLY A 79 -2.40 11.54 17.78
C GLY A 79 -2.25 11.75 19.30
N ARG A 80 -2.22 13.00 19.75
CA ARG A 80 -2.08 13.38 21.17
C ARG A 80 -3.34 14.05 21.72
N LYS A 81 -4.09 14.77 20.87
CA LYS A 81 -5.28 15.55 21.28
C LYS A 81 -6.59 14.78 21.00
N ARG A 82 -7.60 15.02 21.85
CA ARG A 82 -8.96 14.40 21.83
C ARG A 82 -9.87 14.94 20.70
N LYS A 83 -11.12 14.46 20.64
CA LYS A 83 -12.17 14.90 19.70
C LYS A 83 -11.68 14.84 18.25
N ARG A 84 -11.26 13.65 17.84
CA ARG A 84 -10.64 13.44 16.53
C ARG A 84 -11.67 13.10 15.49
N THR A 85 -11.47 13.63 14.30
CA THR A 85 -12.15 13.20 13.08
C THR A 85 -11.13 12.52 12.19
N SER A 86 -11.56 11.47 11.50
CA SER A 86 -10.75 10.69 10.58
C SER A 86 -11.25 10.84 9.15
N LEU A 87 -10.32 10.81 8.22
CA LEU A 87 -10.53 10.64 6.79
C LEU A 87 -9.75 9.40 6.35
N LYS A 88 -10.46 8.42 5.82
CA LYS A 88 -9.90 7.25 5.17
C LYS A 88 -10.08 7.39 3.67
N LEU A 89 -8.99 7.20 2.91
CA LEU A 89 -8.97 7.17 1.46
C LEU A 89 -8.31 5.86 0.99
N ASP A 90 -8.65 5.43 -0.22
CA ASP A 90 -8.12 4.24 -0.88
C ASP A 90 -7.83 4.60 -2.35
N ILE A 91 -6.60 4.41 -2.81
CA ILE A 91 -6.25 4.69 -4.22
C ILE A 91 -6.72 3.53 -5.09
N ALA A 92 -7.57 3.83 -6.07
CA ALA A 92 -8.10 2.85 -7.00
C ALA A 92 -7.01 2.31 -7.92
N ARG A 93 -6.91 0.97 -7.98
CA ARG A 93 -5.99 0.24 -8.88
C ARG A 93 -4.53 0.71 -8.74
N PHE A 94 -4.09 0.97 -7.50
CA PHE A 94 -2.83 1.64 -7.22
C PHE A 94 -1.60 1.03 -7.92
N PHE A 95 -1.44 -0.29 -7.89
CA PHE A 95 -0.32 -0.97 -8.57
C PHE A 95 -0.38 -0.81 -10.09
N GLU A 96 -1.59 -0.89 -10.65
CA GLU A 96 -1.83 -0.78 -12.10
C GLU A 96 -1.69 0.65 -12.64
N GLN A 97 -1.54 1.66 -11.77
CA GLN A 97 -1.21 3.03 -12.19
C GLN A 97 0.29 3.24 -12.39
N ILE A 98 1.14 2.34 -11.93
CA ILE A 98 2.60 2.52 -11.91
C ILE A 98 3.22 1.75 -13.08
N SER A 99 3.62 2.51 -14.11
CA SER A 99 4.17 1.99 -15.36
C SER A 99 5.60 1.45 -15.21
N GLU A 100 6.01 0.59 -16.15
CA GLU A 100 7.41 0.19 -16.32
C GLU A 100 8.33 1.40 -16.52
N GLU A 101 7.89 2.40 -17.28
CA GLU A 101 8.61 3.66 -17.49
C GLU A 101 8.81 4.43 -16.18
N ARG A 102 7.80 4.48 -15.30
CA ARG A 102 7.93 5.11 -13.99
C ARG A 102 8.95 4.41 -13.11
N VAL A 103 8.95 3.07 -13.13
CA VAL A 103 9.94 2.26 -12.40
C VAL A 103 11.35 2.50 -12.96
N TYR A 104 11.48 2.57 -14.29
CA TYR A 104 12.74 2.90 -14.95
C TYR A 104 13.28 4.26 -14.48
N HIS A 105 12.47 5.31 -14.52
CA HIS A 105 12.88 6.64 -14.09
C HIS A 105 13.23 6.70 -12.61
N PHE A 106 12.47 6.02 -11.76
CA PHE A 106 12.84 5.90 -10.35
C PHE A 106 14.24 5.27 -10.18
N LEU A 107 14.49 4.12 -10.83
CA LEU A 107 15.76 3.42 -10.72
C LEU A 107 16.93 4.23 -11.30
N HIS A 108 16.73 4.89 -12.43
CA HIS A 108 17.76 5.72 -13.06
C HIS A 108 18.00 7.01 -12.27
N ASP A 109 16.96 7.80 -12.06
CA ASP A 109 17.06 9.18 -11.58
C ASP A 109 17.20 9.27 -10.06
N LYS A 110 16.69 8.28 -9.31
CA LYS A 110 16.70 8.30 -7.83
C LYS A 110 17.61 7.24 -7.21
N CYS A 111 17.79 6.09 -7.86
CA CYS A 111 18.71 5.04 -7.39
C CYS A 111 20.07 5.04 -8.12
N ALA A 112 20.33 6.01 -9.01
CA ALA A 112 21.58 6.15 -9.76
C ALA A 112 21.99 4.88 -10.54
N CYS A 113 21.02 4.05 -10.94
CA CYS A 113 21.30 2.92 -11.82
C CYS A 113 21.65 3.44 -13.22
N SER A 114 22.61 2.80 -13.89
CA SER A 114 22.85 3.08 -15.31
C SER A 114 21.59 2.83 -16.15
N LYS A 115 21.43 3.53 -17.27
CA LYS A 115 20.27 3.36 -18.19
C LYS A 115 19.98 1.89 -18.50
N ARG A 116 21.04 1.11 -18.77
CA ARG A 116 20.92 -0.32 -19.07
C ARG A 116 20.42 -1.12 -17.87
N ALA A 117 20.97 -0.87 -16.67
CA ALA A 117 20.56 -1.54 -15.45
C ALA A 117 19.11 -1.18 -15.08
N ALA A 118 18.75 0.10 -15.12
CA ALA A 118 17.40 0.59 -14.84
C ALA A 118 16.36 -0.05 -15.77
N LYS A 119 16.63 -0.10 -17.09
CA LYS A 119 15.73 -0.73 -18.07
C LYS A 119 15.55 -2.23 -17.79
N LEU A 120 16.65 -2.92 -17.51
CA LEU A 120 16.63 -4.35 -17.20
C LEU A 120 15.84 -4.65 -15.93
N LEU A 121 16.11 -3.91 -14.85
CA LEU A 121 15.44 -4.09 -13.55
C LEU A 121 13.95 -3.75 -13.62
N ALA A 122 13.59 -2.66 -14.31
CA ALA A 122 12.19 -2.28 -14.54
C ALA A 122 11.43 -3.40 -15.29
N GLY A 123 12.05 -3.98 -16.32
CA GLY A 123 11.50 -5.11 -17.07
C GLY A 123 11.27 -6.36 -16.24
N PHE A 124 12.11 -6.65 -15.24
CA PHE A 124 11.85 -7.75 -14.32
C PHE A 124 10.74 -7.46 -13.31
N CYS A 125 10.60 -6.21 -12.89
CA CYS A 125 9.63 -5.83 -11.85
C CYS A 125 8.20 -5.63 -12.38
N CYS A 126 8.03 -5.52 -13.70
CA CYS A 126 6.77 -5.19 -14.33
C CYS A 126 6.27 -6.31 -15.24
N VAL A 127 4.95 -6.44 -15.34
CA VAL A 127 4.28 -7.40 -16.22
C VAL A 127 3.20 -6.69 -17.02
N PRO A 128 2.76 -7.25 -18.16
CA PRO A 128 1.59 -6.76 -18.90
C PRO A 128 0.40 -6.47 -17.99
N LYS A 129 -0.29 -5.35 -18.27
CA LYS A 129 -1.52 -4.98 -17.57
C LYS A 129 -2.63 -6.01 -17.85
N GLY A 130 -3.56 -6.16 -16.91
CA GLY A 130 -4.63 -7.16 -17.03
C GLY A 130 -4.10 -8.59 -16.86
N HIS A 131 -4.96 -9.60 -17.02
CA HIS A 131 -4.62 -11.02 -16.84
C HIS A 131 -3.46 -11.49 -17.73
N LYS A 132 -2.80 -12.58 -17.37
CA LYS A 132 -1.74 -13.16 -18.21
C LYS A 132 -2.30 -13.58 -19.57
N GLY A 133 -1.66 -13.13 -20.65
CA GLY A 133 -2.13 -13.40 -22.02
C GLY A 133 -3.16 -12.40 -22.53
N SER A 134 -3.45 -11.33 -21.79
CA SER A 134 -4.39 -10.26 -22.17
C SER A 134 -4.02 -9.50 -23.45
N GLY A 135 -2.80 -9.65 -23.96
CA GLY A 135 -2.31 -8.92 -25.15
C GLY A 135 -1.95 -7.44 -24.90
N PHE A 136 -2.09 -6.92 -23.68
CA PHE A 136 -1.67 -5.54 -23.40
C PHE A 136 -0.14 -5.41 -23.49
N GLU A 137 0.33 -4.48 -24.30
CA GLU A 137 1.77 -4.16 -24.40
C GLU A 137 2.27 -3.34 -23.20
N TYR A 138 1.37 -2.52 -22.63
CA TYR A 138 1.68 -1.67 -21.49
C TYR A 138 1.91 -2.51 -20.22
N LYS A 139 3.06 -2.30 -19.58
CA LYS A 139 3.45 -3.01 -18.36
C LYS A 139 3.38 -2.13 -17.12
N THR A 140 3.03 -2.77 -16.02
CA THR A 140 2.89 -2.16 -14.69
C THR A 140 3.48 -3.05 -13.62
N ILE A 141 3.71 -2.53 -12.42
CA ILE A 141 4.13 -3.37 -11.30
C ILE A 141 3.04 -4.38 -10.93
N ALA A 142 3.47 -5.61 -10.66
CA ALA A 142 2.56 -6.71 -10.37
C ALA A 142 2.15 -6.75 -8.90
N ARG A 143 0.86 -6.85 -8.59
CA ARG A 143 0.43 -7.25 -7.23
C ARG A 143 1.02 -8.62 -6.88
N GLY A 144 1.67 -8.75 -5.73
CA GLY A 144 2.22 -10.02 -5.26
C GLY A 144 3.69 -10.29 -5.60
N PHE A 145 4.33 -9.47 -6.44
CA PHE A 145 5.79 -9.49 -6.59
C PHE A 145 6.48 -8.89 -5.36
N ALA A 146 7.66 -9.41 -5.02
CA ALA A 146 8.41 -9.01 -3.83
C ALA A 146 8.86 -7.54 -3.85
N THR A 147 9.06 -6.96 -5.04
CA THR A 147 9.49 -5.57 -5.24
C THR A 147 8.33 -4.57 -5.18
N SER A 148 7.11 -5.00 -5.51
CA SER A 148 6.02 -4.09 -5.88
C SER A 148 5.59 -3.16 -4.77
N SER A 149 5.49 -3.61 -3.52
CA SER A 149 5.05 -2.72 -2.43
C SER A 149 6.05 -1.60 -2.17
N ARG A 150 7.37 -1.85 -2.29
CA ARG A 150 8.39 -0.80 -2.16
C ARG A 150 8.38 0.13 -3.37
N LEU A 151 8.35 -0.43 -4.57
CA LEU A 151 8.28 0.37 -5.80
C LEU A 151 7.04 1.27 -5.79
N ALA A 152 5.90 0.76 -5.33
CA ALA A 152 4.67 1.54 -5.26
C ALA A 152 4.78 2.78 -4.37
N ILE A 153 5.51 2.67 -3.26
CA ILE A 153 5.80 3.83 -2.40
C ILE A 153 6.80 4.76 -3.08
N TRP A 154 7.95 4.23 -3.51
CA TRP A 154 9.04 5.03 -4.05
C TRP A 154 8.65 5.82 -5.30
N CYS A 155 7.95 5.16 -6.23
CA CYS A 155 7.44 5.80 -7.45
C CYS A 155 6.40 6.90 -7.17
N ASN A 156 5.79 6.94 -5.97
CA ASN A 156 4.77 7.91 -5.58
C ASN A 156 5.22 8.87 -4.46
N LEU A 157 6.48 8.79 -4.03
CA LEU A 157 6.93 9.45 -2.81
C LEU A 157 6.78 10.97 -2.87
N ASP A 158 7.12 11.60 -4.00
CA ASP A 158 7.01 13.06 -4.17
C ASP A 158 5.55 13.53 -4.04
N THR A 159 4.59 12.76 -4.59
CA THR A 159 3.15 13.03 -4.44
C THR A 159 2.71 12.88 -2.98
N PHE A 160 3.21 11.85 -2.27
CA PHE A 160 2.91 11.65 -0.85
C PHE A 160 3.51 12.71 0.06
N ILE A 161 4.69 13.26 -0.26
CA ILE A 161 5.28 14.40 0.45
C ILE A 161 4.43 15.67 0.23
N ARG A 162 3.98 15.92 -1.01
CA ARG A 162 3.05 17.03 -1.30
C ARG A 162 1.73 16.88 -0.55
N LEU A 163 1.22 15.65 -0.45
CA LEU A 163 0.01 15.33 0.31
C LEU A 163 0.19 15.64 1.81
N ASP A 164 1.27 15.18 2.44
CA ASP A 164 1.54 15.49 3.85
C ASP A 164 1.64 17.01 4.05
N ARG A 165 2.38 17.73 3.21
CA ARG A 165 2.47 19.20 3.28
C ARG A 165 1.09 19.88 3.19
N LEU A 166 0.22 19.42 2.29
CA LEU A 166 -1.16 19.92 2.18
C LEU A 166 -1.93 19.69 3.49
N VAL A 167 -1.88 18.47 4.04
CA VAL A 167 -2.57 18.09 5.28
C VAL A 167 -2.06 18.93 6.46
N GLN A 168 -0.75 19.04 6.64
CA GLN A 168 -0.15 19.83 7.72
C GLN A 168 -0.49 21.32 7.59
N LYS A 169 -0.53 21.86 6.37
CA LYS A 169 -0.91 23.26 6.12
C LYS A 169 -2.37 23.52 6.46
N ARG A 170 -3.29 22.68 5.98
CA ARG A 170 -4.75 22.87 6.17
C ARG A 170 -5.19 22.61 7.61
N LEU A 171 -4.52 21.70 8.30
CA LEU A 171 -4.88 21.28 9.66
C LEU A 171 -3.87 21.79 10.70
N LYS A 172 -3.21 22.92 10.43
CA LYS A 172 -2.23 23.54 11.33
C LYS A 172 -2.85 23.78 12.72
N GLY A 173 -2.14 23.37 13.78
CA GLY A 173 -2.60 23.49 15.17
C GLY A 173 -3.65 22.45 15.61
N LYS A 174 -4.12 21.59 14.69
CA LYS A 174 -5.17 20.59 14.93
C LYS A 174 -4.64 19.17 15.19
N ASP A 175 -3.34 19.02 15.51
CA ASP A 175 -2.70 17.72 15.79
C ASP A 175 -2.97 16.67 14.70
N ALA A 176 -2.72 17.09 13.45
CA ALA A 176 -2.90 16.26 12.27
C ALA A 176 -1.89 15.10 12.24
N ARG A 177 -2.39 13.92 11.85
CA ARG A 177 -1.60 12.72 11.60
C ARG A 177 -2.02 12.16 10.26
N ILE A 178 -1.06 11.79 9.44
CA ILE A 178 -1.26 11.06 8.19
C ILE A 178 -0.48 9.76 8.26
N ALA A 179 -1.05 8.67 7.79
CA ALA A 179 -0.41 7.38 7.67
C ALA A 179 -0.74 6.80 6.29
N ILE A 180 0.30 6.43 5.54
CA ILE A 180 0.16 5.82 4.22
C ILE A 180 0.64 4.38 4.29
N TYR A 181 -0.25 3.45 3.98
CA TYR A 181 0.04 2.04 3.92
C TYR A 181 -0.32 1.51 2.53
N VAL A 182 0.62 1.66 1.60
CA VAL A 182 0.43 1.32 0.18
C VAL A 182 -0.69 2.20 -0.42
N ASP A 183 -1.85 1.62 -0.74
CA ASP A 183 -2.99 2.30 -1.35
C ASP A 183 -3.96 2.92 -0.33
N ASP A 184 -3.92 2.47 0.93
CA ASP A 184 -4.70 3.05 2.03
C ASP A 184 -3.99 4.31 2.57
N ILE A 185 -4.75 5.41 2.65
CA ILE A 185 -4.32 6.66 3.29
C ILE A 185 -5.27 6.94 4.46
N GLY A 186 -4.72 7.05 5.66
CA GLY A 186 -5.43 7.49 6.84
C GLY A 186 -4.99 8.88 7.25
N ILE A 187 -5.93 9.76 7.54
CA ILE A 187 -5.68 11.09 8.10
C ILE A 187 -6.57 11.24 9.34
N THR A 188 -6.02 11.76 10.43
CA THR A 188 -6.80 12.13 11.62
C THR A 188 -6.36 13.47 12.15
N ALA A 189 -7.31 14.22 12.72
CA ALA A 189 -7.01 15.48 13.38
C ALA A 189 -8.04 15.79 14.48
N SER A 190 -7.59 16.55 15.47
CA SER A 190 -8.36 16.97 16.65
C SER A 190 -9.12 18.27 16.38
N ARG A 191 -10.38 18.35 16.84
CA ARG A 191 -11.25 19.53 16.73
C ARG A 191 -11.42 19.97 15.27
N VAL A 192 -11.71 18.99 14.42
CA VAL A 192 -12.01 19.19 12.99
C VAL A 192 -13.41 18.67 12.74
N SER A 193 -14.28 19.47 12.14
CA SER A 193 -15.62 19.01 11.77
C SER A 193 -15.58 18.06 10.57
N LYS A 194 -16.67 17.33 10.31
CA LYS A 194 -16.73 16.45 9.12
C LYS A 194 -16.70 17.25 7.83
N GLU A 195 -17.29 18.44 7.82
CA GLU A 195 -17.35 19.35 6.68
C GLU A 195 -15.96 19.90 6.35
N GLU A 196 -15.19 20.30 7.37
CA GLU A 196 -13.79 20.69 7.20
C GLU A 196 -12.96 19.52 6.64
N MET A 197 -13.19 18.30 7.16
CA MET A 197 -12.51 17.10 6.67
C MET A 197 -12.91 16.72 5.24
N LYS A 198 -14.17 16.98 4.85
CA LYS A 198 -14.69 16.78 3.51
C LYS A 198 -14.05 17.74 2.51
N LYS A 199 -13.95 19.03 2.85
CA LYS A 199 -13.21 20.02 2.04
C LYS A 199 -11.75 19.58 1.81
N LEU A 200 -11.08 19.12 2.87
CA LEU A 200 -9.73 18.57 2.75
C LEU A 200 -9.69 17.34 1.83
N SER A 201 -10.67 16.43 1.95
CA SER A 201 -10.78 15.26 1.07
C SER A 201 -10.86 15.67 -0.41
N ASP A 202 -11.64 16.69 -0.74
CA ASP A 202 -11.80 17.13 -2.13
C ASP A 202 -10.51 17.79 -2.66
N GLU A 203 -9.78 18.54 -1.83
CA GLU A 203 -8.45 19.07 -2.18
C GLU A 203 -7.42 17.94 -2.40
N ILE A 204 -7.45 16.91 -1.55
CA ILE A 204 -6.57 15.73 -1.68
C ILE A 204 -6.87 14.98 -2.97
N THR A 205 -8.14 14.75 -3.29
CA THR A 205 -8.54 14.10 -4.56
C THR A 205 -8.00 14.87 -5.76
N LYS A 206 -8.12 16.20 -5.76
CA LYS A 206 -7.55 17.05 -6.81
C LYS A 206 -6.03 16.95 -6.87
N LEU A 207 -5.34 16.92 -5.73
CA LEU A 207 -3.88 16.76 -5.68
C LEU A 207 -3.47 15.41 -6.26
N LEU A 208 -4.08 14.31 -5.84
CA LEU A 208 -3.72 12.97 -6.28
C LEU A 208 -4.00 12.72 -7.77
N LEU A 209 -4.99 13.41 -8.35
CA LEU A 209 -5.27 13.34 -9.79
C LEU A 209 -4.32 14.18 -10.64
N ASN A 210 -3.78 15.30 -10.11
CA ASN A 210 -3.14 16.33 -10.94
C ASN A 210 -1.69 16.65 -10.56
N ALA A 211 -1.20 16.18 -9.40
CA ALA A 211 0.15 16.50 -8.93
C ALA A 211 1.25 15.94 -9.84
N ASP A 212 0.99 14.81 -10.49
CA ASP A 212 1.90 14.14 -11.41
C ASP A 212 1.16 13.87 -12.73
N ARG A 213 1.57 14.54 -13.80
CA ARG A 213 0.95 14.42 -15.14
C ARG A 213 1.16 13.04 -15.74
N ASN A 214 2.22 12.34 -15.33
CA ASN A 214 2.60 11.04 -15.87
C ASN A 214 1.99 9.89 -15.06
N GLN A 215 1.39 10.18 -13.89
CA GLN A 215 0.77 9.16 -13.04
C GLN A 215 -0.36 9.73 -12.19
N ARG A 216 -1.60 9.48 -12.62
CA ARG A 216 -2.80 9.85 -11.86
C ARG A 216 -3.09 8.81 -10.78
N LEU A 217 -3.49 9.27 -9.59
CA LEU A 217 -3.86 8.40 -8.47
C LEU A 217 -5.34 8.62 -8.10
N PRO A 218 -6.28 8.04 -8.86
CA PRO A 218 -7.71 8.21 -8.59
C PRO A 218 -8.10 7.57 -7.24
N ILE A 219 -8.96 8.25 -6.49
CA ILE A 219 -9.50 7.73 -5.23
C ILE A 219 -10.72 6.84 -5.49
N ASN A 220 -10.84 5.76 -4.73
CA ASN A 220 -12.03 4.93 -4.67
C ASN A 220 -13.08 5.58 -3.75
N GLU A 221 -13.99 6.35 -4.32
CA GLU A 221 -15.02 7.09 -3.58
C GLU A 221 -15.87 6.19 -2.68
N LYS A 222 -16.19 4.97 -3.12
CA LYS A 222 -16.99 4.01 -2.35
C LYS A 222 -16.30 3.55 -1.06
N LYS A 223 -14.97 3.66 -1.00
CA LYS A 223 -14.16 3.32 0.18
C LYS A 223 -13.72 4.55 0.99
N THR A 224 -13.92 5.75 0.45
CA THR A 224 -13.65 6.98 1.17
C THR A 224 -14.63 7.12 2.32
N LYS A 225 -14.13 7.34 3.53
CA LYS A 225 -14.97 7.44 4.73
C LYS A 225 -14.46 8.54 5.65
N ILE A 226 -15.38 9.38 6.13
CA ILE A 226 -15.13 10.33 7.21
C ILE A 226 -15.87 9.82 8.44
N SER A 227 -15.19 9.77 9.59
CA SER A 227 -15.80 9.31 10.85
C SER A 227 -15.27 10.10 12.02
N SER A 228 -16.17 10.47 12.94
CA SER A 228 -15.78 11.10 14.21
C SER A 228 -15.36 10.04 15.24
N HIS A 229 -14.76 10.50 16.33
CA HIS A 229 -14.40 9.61 17.43
C HIS A 229 -15.62 8.94 18.07
N GLU A 230 -16.76 9.64 18.19
CA GLU A 230 -17.98 9.06 18.77
C GLU A 230 -18.50 7.88 17.95
N GLU A 231 -18.37 7.93 16.63
CA GLU A 231 -18.83 6.88 15.71
C GLU A 231 -17.92 5.65 15.70
N GLY A 232 -16.72 5.77 16.27
CA GLY A 232 -15.68 4.75 16.19
C GLY A 232 -14.91 4.83 14.87
N ILE A 233 -13.65 5.19 14.97
CA ILE A 233 -12.74 5.28 13.82
C ILE A 233 -12.18 3.88 13.54
N GLU A 234 -12.22 3.45 12.27
CA GLU A 234 -11.54 2.22 11.83
C GLU A 234 -10.55 2.51 10.70
N HIS A 235 -9.34 1.96 10.82
CA HIS A 235 -8.31 2.05 9.79
C HIS A 235 -7.51 0.75 9.73
N LEU A 236 -7.25 0.26 8.51
CA LEU A 236 -6.52 -1.00 8.25
C LEU A 236 -7.00 -2.22 9.07
N GLY A 237 -8.32 -2.35 9.26
CA GLY A 237 -8.92 -3.46 10.00
C GLY A 237 -8.80 -3.36 11.53
N LEU A 238 -8.35 -2.22 12.05
CA LEU A 238 -8.26 -1.92 13.47
C LEU A 238 -9.18 -0.76 13.83
N ARG A 239 -9.78 -0.83 15.01
CA ARG A 239 -10.56 0.27 15.59
C ARG A 239 -9.64 1.13 16.45
N LEU A 240 -9.71 2.44 16.23
CA LEU A 240 -8.93 3.45 16.91
C LEU A 240 -9.79 4.02 18.05
N TYR A 241 -9.42 3.66 19.27
CA TYR A 241 -9.94 4.32 20.46
C TYR A 241 -9.06 5.52 20.81
N ARG A 242 -9.26 6.10 22.00
CA ARG A 242 -8.54 7.29 22.42
C ARG A 242 -7.02 7.07 22.49
N ASN A 243 -6.59 6.01 23.18
CA ASN A 243 -5.17 5.72 23.45
C ASN A 243 -4.78 4.27 23.11
N ARG A 244 -5.69 3.51 22.49
CA ARG A 244 -5.49 2.08 22.20
C ARG A 244 -6.09 1.69 20.86
N LEU A 245 -5.61 0.57 20.34
CA LEU A 245 -6.19 -0.10 19.19
C LEU A 245 -6.98 -1.32 19.65
N SER A 246 -8.02 -1.68 18.90
CA SER A 246 -8.60 -3.02 18.98
C SER A 246 -8.79 -3.61 17.60
N VAL A 247 -9.16 -4.89 17.59
CA VAL A 247 -9.64 -5.57 16.40
C VAL A 247 -10.86 -4.82 15.84
N GLY A 248 -10.86 -4.52 14.54
CA GLY A 248 -11.99 -3.90 13.84
C GLY A 248 -13.11 -4.89 13.53
N ALA A 249 -14.26 -4.38 13.13
CA ALA A 249 -15.49 -5.15 12.99
C ALA A 249 -15.36 -6.37 12.04
N LYS A 250 -14.71 -6.20 10.89
CA LYS A 250 -14.52 -7.30 9.92
C LYS A 250 -13.70 -8.45 10.48
N THR A 251 -12.61 -8.14 11.17
CA THR A 251 -11.73 -9.15 11.75
C THR A 251 -12.41 -9.83 12.94
N LYS A 252 -13.14 -9.07 13.76
CA LYS A 252 -13.96 -9.62 14.84
C LYS A 252 -15.00 -10.62 14.30
N SER A 253 -15.74 -10.26 13.25
CA SER A 253 -16.71 -11.15 12.60
C SER A 253 -16.07 -12.45 12.07
N LYS A 254 -14.85 -12.39 11.51
CA LYS A 254 -14.12 -13.59 11.09
C LYS A 254 -13.72 -14.47 12.26
N ILE A 255 -13.27 -13.87 13.37
CA ILE A 255 -12.92 -14.59 14.60
C ILE A 255 -14.16 -15.26 15.18
N ASP A 256 -15.28 -14.54 15.28
CA ASP A 256 -16.52 -15.05 15.83
C ASP A 256 -17.05 -16.23 14.97
N ARG A 257 -17.00 -16.11 13.64
CA ARG A 257 -17.33 -17.23 12.73
C ARG A 257 -16.40 -18.43 12.90
N ALA A 258 -15.10 -18.21 13.15
CA ALA A 258 -14.15 -19.28 13.38
C ALA A 258 -14.38 -19.96 14.74
N ARG A 259 -14.69 -19.18 15.78
CA ARG A 259 -15.05 -19.68 17.12
C ARG A 259 -16.30 -20.55 17.09
N ASN A 260 -17.36 -20.08 16.43
CA ASN A 260 -18.60 -20.83 16.27
C ASN A 260 -18.42 -22.10 15.41
N LYS A 261 -17.40 -22.15 14.54
CA LYS A 261 -17.00 -23.38 13.83
C LYS A 261 -16.14 -24.31 14.70
N SER A 262 -15.32 -23.77 15.60
CA SER A 262 -14.48 -24.54 16.51
C SER A 262 -15.23 -25.11 17.72
N GLU A 263 -16.38 -24.57 18.10
CA GLU A 263 -17.26 -25.21 19.10
C GLU A 263 -17.78 -26.59 18.64
N ARG A 264 -17.55 -26.98 17.38
CA ARG A 264 -17.81 -28.33 16.87
C ARG A 264 -16.60 -29.29 16.86
N LYS A 265 -15.36 -28.85 17.19
CA LYS A 265 -14.20 -29.74 17.45
C LYS A 265 -13.12 -29.05 18.33
N PRO A 266 -12.59 -29.71 19.37
CA PRO A 266 -11.72 -29.07 20.36
C PRO A 266 -10.38 -28.65 19.71
N LEU A 267 -10.07 -27.35 19.76
CA LEU A 267 -8.87 -26.78 19.15
C LEU A 267 -7.84 -26.38 20.20
N ILE A 268 -6.73 -27.12 20.17
CA ILE A 268 -5.48 -26.86 20.87
C ILE A 268 -4.87 -25.51 20.40
N ARG A 269 -4.67 -24.62 21.38
CA ARG A 269 -3.67 -23.52 21.48
C ARG A 269 -3.58 -22.47 20.34
N TYR A 270 -4.37 -21.40 20.48
CA TYR A 270 -4.19 -20.10 19.79
C TYR A 270 -3.56 -18.99 20.66
N LYS A 271 -2.86 -19.36 21.75
CA LYS A 271 -2.40 -18.43 22.79
C LYS A 271 -1.19 -17.55 22.40
N HIS A 272 -0.65 -17.65 21.19
CA HIS A 272 0.59 -16.95 20.79
C HIS A 272 0.43 -15.68 19.94
N TYR A 273 -0.77 -15.31 19.51
CA TYR A 273 -0.95 -14.18 18.59
C TYR A 273 -1.27 -12.82 19.22
N VAL A 274 -1.48 -12.75 20.55
CA VAL A 274 -1.98 -11.53 21.21
C VAL A 274 -0.94 -10.87 22.13
N GLU A 275 0.13 -11.54 22.53
CA GLU A 275 1.02 -11.05 23.60
C GLU A 275 2.27 -10.27 23.15
N LYS A 276 2.35 -9.79 21.90
CA LYS A 276 3.38 -8.81 21.51
C LYS A 276 2.80 -7.68 20.66
N ILE A 277 2.10 -6.75 21.33
CA ILE A 277 1.72 -5.42 20.85
C ILE A 277 2.63 -4.39 21.51
#